data_AF-A0AA38GLY4-F1
#
_entry.id   AF-A0AA38GLY4-F1
#
_cell.length_a   1.000
_cell.length_b   1.000
_cell.length_c   1.000
_cell.angle_alpha   90.00
_cell.angle_beta   90.00
_cell.angle_gamma   90.00
#
_symmetry.space_group_name_H-M   'P 1'
#
loop_
_entity.id
_entity.type
_entity.pdbx_description
1 polymer ?
#
loop_
_entity_poly.entity_id
_entity_poly.type
_entity_poly.pdbx_seq_one_letter_code
_entity_poly.pdbx_strand_id
1 'polypeptide(L)' 'VVVNALIDMYSKCGSIKKARCLFDKMHQQDAVSWNAIIAGYAQNGVVDEALRLFKEMPQRDVVSWTAMI' A
#
# COMPACT_ATOMS: atom_id res chain seq x y z
N VAL A 1 -5.39 -6.36 -9.89
CA VAL A 1 -4.55 -5.72 -10.94
C VAL A 1 -4.93 -4.26 -11.21
N VAL A 2 -6.16 -3.94 -11.63
CA VAL A 2 -6.54 -2.54 -11.97
C VAL A 2 -6.49 -1.58 -10.78
N VAL A 3 -7.01 -1.98 -9.61
CA VAL A 3 -7.02 -1.13 -8.41
C VAL A 3 -5.60 -0.89 -7.88
N ASN A 4 -4.72 -1.88 -8.00
CA ASN A 4 -3.32 -1.77 -7.57
C ASN A 4 -2.56 -0.73 -8.41
N ALA A 5 -2.83 -0.67 -9.73
CA ALA A 5 -2.29 0.38 -10.60
C ALA A 5 -2.81 1.77 -10.25
N LEU A 6 -4.08 1.89 -9.84
CA LEU A 6 -4.65 3.15 -9.36
C LEU A 6 -4.03 3.58 -8.01
N ILE A 7 -3.83 2.65 -7.08
CA ILE A 7 -3.13 2.89 -5.80
C ILE A 7 -1.71 3.40 -6.06
N ASP A 8 -0.96 2.77 -6.98
CA ASP A 8 0.39 3.21 -7.36
C ASP A 8 0.38 4.60 -8.00
N MET A 9 -0.52 4.86 -8.96
CA MET A 9 -0.66 6.17 -9.61
C MET A 9 -0.99 7.27 -8.59
N TYR A 10 -1.99 7.07 -7.74
CA TYR A 10 -2.35 8.05 -6.72
C TYR A 10 -1.23 8.28 -5.70
N SER A 11 -0.47 7.23 -5.36
CA SER A 11 0.68 7.36 -4.46
C SER A 11 1.80 8.19 -5.08
N LYS A 12 2.13 7.96 -6.36
CA LYS A 12 3.13 8.74 -7.12
C LYS A 12 2.73 10.19 -7.34
N CYS A 13 1.43 10.48 -7.44
CA CYS A 13 0.91 11.84 -7.52
C CYS A 13 0.78 12.55 -6.16
N GLY A 14 1.35 12.02 -5.07
CA GLY A 14 1.27 12.61 -3.73
C GLY A 14 -0.12 12.51 -3.08
N SER A 15 -1.04 11.79 -3.70
CA SER A 15 -2.44 11.65 -3.27
C SER A 15 -2.66 10.36 -2.49
N ILE A 16 -1.81 10.09 -1.50
CA ILE A 16 -1.86 8.85 -0.70
C ILE A 16 -3.21 8.63 -0.01
N LYS A 17 -3.93 9.69 0.34
CA LYS A 17 -5.30 9.60 0.91
C LYS A 17 -6.30 8.96 -0.06
N LYS A 18 -6.19 9.23 -1.37
CA LYS A 18 -7.05 8.62 -2.39
C LYS A 18 -6.68 7.16 -2.61
N ALA A 19 -5.37 6.86 -2.63
CA ALA A 19 -4.88 5.48 -2.67
C ALA A 19 -5.41 4.67 -1.48
N ARG A 20 -5.38 5.23 -0.26
CA ARG A 20 -5.93 4.60 0.95
C ARG A 20 -7.43 4.35 0.86
N CYS A 21 -8.20 5.33 0.39
CA CYS A 21 -9.65 5.17 0.20
C CYS A 21 -9.99 4.05 -0.79
N LEU A 22 -9.20 3.90 -1.87
CA LEU A 22 -9.37 2.79 -2.80
C LEU A 22 -9.04 1.45 -2.14
N PHE A 23 -7.94 1.39 -1.39
CA PHE A 23 -7.53 0.21 -0.65
C PHE A 23 -8.59 -0.24 0.37
N ASP A 24 -9.17 0.70 1.14
CA ASP A 24 -10.22 0.41 2.13
C ASP A 24 -11.54 -0.04 1.47
N LYS A 25 -11.79 0.35 0.22
CA LYS A 25 -12.98 -0.07 -0.55
C LYS A 25 -12.82 -1.45 -1.21
N MET A 26 -11.64 -2.05 -1.16
CA MET A 26 -11.43 -3.39 -1.70
C MET A 26 -12.09 -4.43 -0.80
N HIS A 27 -13.06 -5.18 -1.33
CA HIS A 27 -13.68 -6.31 -0.61
C HIS A 27 -12.68 -7.42 -0.25
N GLN A 28 -11.65 -7.59 -1.07
CA GLN A 28 -10.54 -8.51 -0.81
C GLN A 28 -9.22 -7.82 -1.15
N GLN A 29 -8.37 -7.66 -0.14
CA GLN A 29 -7.03 -7.09 -0.28
C GLN A 29 -6.05 -8.26 -0.43
N ASP A 30 -5.48 -8.40 -1.63
CA ASP A 30 -4.41 -9.36 -1.92
C ASP A 30 -3.04 -8.79 -1.51
N ALA A 31 -2.01 -9.64 -1.45
CA ALA A 31 -0.66 -9.22 -1.07
C ALA A 31 -0.13 -8.07 -1.95
N VAL A 32 -0.52 -8.03 -3.23
CA VAL A 32 -0.12 -6.98 -4.16
C VAL A 32 -0.73 -5.63 -3.77
N SER A 33 -2.00 -5.58 -3.36
CA SER A 33 -2.67 -4.36 -2.91
C SER A 33 -2.06 -3.81 -1.62
N TRP A 34 -1.71 -4.69 -0.68
CA TRP A 34 -0.99 -4.33 0.55
C TRP A 34 0.40 -3.76 0.24
N ASN A 35 1.18 -4.44 -0.60
CA ASN A 35 2.51 -3.98 -0.96
C ASN A 35 2.45 -2.64 -1.72
N ALA A 36 1.46 -2.43 -2.58
CA ALA A 36 1.26 -1.17 -3.29
C ALA A 36 0.94 0.00 -2.35
N ILE A 37 0.05 -0.19 -1.36
CA ILE A 37 -0.29 0.88 -0.42
C ILE A 37 0.87 1.17 0.55
N ILE A 38 1.57 0.14 1.03
CA ILE A 38 2.74 0.27 1.91
C ILE A 38 3.85 1.04 1.19
N ALA A 39 4.20 0.66 -0.03
CA ALA A 39 5.18 1.36 -0.86
C ALA A 39 4.74 2.81 -1.12
N GLY A 40 3.45 3.04 -1.34
CA GLY A 40 2.90 4.39 -1.49
C GLY A 40 3.10 5.26 -0.25
N TYR A 41 2.86 4.74 0.95
CA TYR A 41 3.09 5.46 2.21
C TYR A 41 4.59 5.73 2.44
N ALA A 42 5.45 4.74 2.17
CA ALA A 42 6.90 4.89 2.28
C ALA A 42 7.45 5.97 1.32
N GLN A 43 7.02 5.96 0.05
CA GLN A 43 7.42 6.96 -0.96
C GLN A 43 6.95 8.38 -0.63
N ASN A 44 5.84 8.52 0.11
CA ASN A 44 5.32 9.81 0.57
C ASN A 44 5.93 10.27 1.90
N GLY A 45 6.92 9.54 2.45
CA GLY A 45 7.58 9.88 3.71
C GLY A 45 6.74 9.59 4.96
N VAL A 46 5.62 8.88 4.82
CA VAL A 46 4.70 8.56 5.92
C VAL A 46 4.98 7.12 6.39
N VAL A 47 6.20 6.91 6.86
CA VAL A 47 6.74 5.58 7.19
C VAL A 47 6.00 4.91 8.35
N ASP A 48 5.52 5.68 9.32
CA ASP A 48 4.76 5.14 10.46
C ASP A 48 3.49 4.40 10.00
N GLU A 49 2.78 4.95 9.01
CA GLU A 49 1.60 4.29 8.45
C GLU A 49 1.94 3.12 7.53
N ALA A 50 3.05 3.21 6.78
CA ALA A 50 3.57 2.07 6.03
C ALA A 50 3.84 0.88 6.98
N LEU A 51 4.48 1.15 8.13
CA LEU A 51 4.79 0.14 9.14
C LEU A 51 3.52 -0.40 9.81
N ARG A 52 2.52 0.46 10.09
CA ARG A 52 1.24 0.02 10.65
C ARG A 52 0.52 -0.93 9.68
N LEU A 53 0.45 -0.57 8.41
CA LEU A 53 -0.15 -1.42 7.37
C LEU A 53 0.60 -2.74 7.20
N PHE A 54 1.94 -2.71 7.20
CA PHE A 54 2.74 -3.94 7.18
C PHE A 54 2.48 -4.85 8.40
N LYS A 55 2.16 -4.28 9.56
CA LYS A 55 1.78 -5.05 10.76
C LYS A 55 0.36 -5.62 10.66
N GLU A 56 -0.58 -4.89 10.05
CA GLU A 56 -1.96 -5.33 9.85
C GLU A 56 -2.10 -6.38 8.73
N MET A 57 -1.12 -6.49 7.84
CA MET A 57 -1.14 -7.43 6.73
C MET A 57 -1.22 -8.89 7.22
N PRO A 58 -2.27 -9.65 6.82
CA PRO A 58 -2.54 -10.99 7.36
C PRO A 58 -1.54 -12.06 6.90
N GLN A 59 -0.94 -11.90 5.72
CA GLN A 59 0.15 -12.73 5.23
C GLN A 59 1.25 -11.86 4.65
N ARG A 60 2.48 -12.03 5.16
CA ARG A 60 3.66 -11.29 4.72
C ARG A 60 4.47 -12.16 3.78
N ASP A 61 4.82 -11.63 2.61
CA ASP A 61 5.70 -12.30 1.66
C ASP A 61 7.03 -11.55 1.52
N VAL A 62 7.96 -12.10 0.73
CA VAL A 62 9.27 -11.47 0.48
C VAL A 62 9.11 -10.07 -0.10
N VAL A 63 8.05 -9.83 -0.89
CA VAL A 63 7.78 -8.52 -1.50
C VAL A 63 7.35 -7.51 -0.43
N SER A 64 6.58 -7.92 0.57
CA SER A 64 6.22 -7.09 1.72
C SER A 64 7.43 -6.59 2.48
N TRP A 65 8.43 -7.45 2.70
CA TRP A 65 9.68 -7.06 3.37
C TRP A 65 10.51 -6.09 2.52
N THR A 66 10.60 -6.32 1.21
CA THR A 66 11.33 -5.40 0.31
C THR A 66 10.68 -4.03 0.18
N ALA A 67 9.37 -3.92 0.41
CA ALA A 67 8.66 -2.63 0.37
C ALA A 67 8.97 -1.72 1.59
N MET A 68 9.59 -2.29 2.63
CA MET A 68 9.94 -1.60 3.89
C MET A 68 11.43 -1.23 3.99
N ILE A 69 12.26 -1.62 3.02
CA ILE A 69 13.70 -1.30 2.92
C ILE A 69 13.85 -0.07 2.02
#